data_AF-A0A9C9N285-F1
#
_entry.id   AF-A0A9C9N285-F1
#
_cell.length_a   1.000
_cell.length_b   1.000
_cell.length_c   1.000
_cell.angle_alpha   90.00
_cell.angle_beta   90.00
_cell.angle_gamma   90.00
#
_symmetry.space_group_name_H-M   'P 1'
#
loop_
_entity.id
_entity.type
_entity.pdbx_description
1 polymer ?
#
loop_
_entity_poly.entity_id
_entity_poly.type
_entity_poly.pdbx_seq_one_letter_code
_entity_poly.pdbx_strand_id
1 'polypeptide(L)'
;MNSKEFQWDSKFLQQEMSLRVYGDTGKLILAFPTENGRYYDLENFGIIGVAQEYIDEGKLQIAAIDSCDSENWLNHAIHPEERAQRYDNYVRYVISEVVPFLRKEQSLQPDETMGLLGISLGGYHALNLFFRFPDLFDLVLSLSGKLRLEQYIGDYMDETVYYNAPMHYLKNLTDEKYLDKYRESQIIICAGQGKWEEEMAQDAMELQMLLRKKKVRSWLDIWGYDVDHDWKWWRNQCEYFLEQLFPLNEPDGA
;
A
#
# COMPACT_ATOMS: atom_id res chain seq x y z
N MET A 1 21.56 0.47 8.36
CA MET A 1 20.44 1.39 8.09
C MET A 1 20.64 2.81 8.60
N ASN A 2 20.52 3.80 7.72
CA ASN A 2 20.16 5.15 8.11
C ASN A 2 18.64 5.30 8.10
N SER A 3 18.08 6.01 9.08
CA SER A 3 16.67 6.40 9.10
C SER A 3 16.52 7.87 9.49
N LYS A 4 15.56 8.57 8.87
CA LYS A 4 15.23 9.97 9.17
C LYS A 4 13.74 10.09 9.46
N GLU A 5 13.42 10.80 10.52
CA GLU A 5 12.04 11.08 10.91
C GLU A 5 11.70 12.53 10.59
N PHE A 6 10.48 12.72 10.07
CA PHE A 6 9.99 14.02 9.63
C PHE A 6 8.60 14.27 10.18
N GLN A 7 8.31 15.53 10.47
CA GLN A 7 7.07 15.96 11.09
C GLN A 7 6.67 17.33 10.56
N TRP A 8 5.38 17.50 10.28
CA TRP A 8 4.82 18.78 9.86
C TRP A 8 3.30 18.84 10.08
N ASP A 9 2.77 20.05 10.18
CA ASP A 9 1.32 20.29 10.20
C ASP A 9 0.71 20.10 8.81
N SER A 10 -0.15 19.09 8.66
CA SER A 10 -0.87 18.86 7.42
C SER A 10 -1.98 19.87 7.21
N LYS A 11 -2.05 20.42 5.99
CA LYS A 11 -3.12 21.34 5.59
C LYS A 11 -4.41 20.60 5.25
N PHE A 12 -4.32 19.37 4.73
CA PHE A 12 -5.52 18.59 4.44
C PHE A 12 -6.11 17.92 5.68
N LEU A 13 -5.27 17.55 6.66
CA LEU A 13 -5.73 16.88 7.88
C LEU A 13 -5.90 17.82 9.09
N GLN A 14 -5.35 19.04 9.04
CA GLN A 14 -5.42 20.01 10.14
C GLN A 14 -4.83 19.48 11.46
N GLN A 15 -3.81 18.63 11.34
CA GLN A 15 -3.08 18.06 12.45
C GLN A 15 -1.63 17.80 12.05
N GLU A 16 -0.79 17.62 13.05
CA GLU A 16 0.59 17.23 12.87
C GLU A 16 0.68 15.77 12.40
N MET A 17 1.45 15.56 11.35
CA MET A 17 1.70 14.24 10.77
C MET A 17 3.18 13.92 10.84
N SER A 18 3.49 12.63 10.92
CA SER A 18 4.86 12.13 10.97
C SER A 18 5.07 10.99 9.99
N LEU A 19 6.30 10.92 9.47
CA LEU A 19 6.76 9.78 8.70
C LEU A 19 8.22 9.47 9.00
N ARG A 20 8.64 8.24 8.69
CA ARG A 20 10.05 7.84 8.75
C ARG A 20 10.50 7.28 7.42
N VAL A 21 11.66 7.75 6.94
CA VAL A 21 12.33 7.23 5.74
C VAL A 21 13.52 6.39 6.15
N TYR A 22 13.66 5.22 5.52
CA TYR A 22 14.77 4.29 5.68
C TYR A 22 15.50 4.15 4.34
N GLY A 23 16.82 4.34 4.35
CA GLY A 23 17.65 4.31 3.14
C GLY A 23 17.75 5.66 2.42
N ASP A 24 18.73 5.75 1.53
CA ASP A 24 19.10 7.00 0.83
C ASP A 24 19.05 6.85 -0.70
N THR A 25 19.10 5.64 -1.26
CA THR A 25 19.13 5.37 -2.71
C THR A 25 18.30 4.14 -3.10
N GLY A 26 17.92 4.05 -4.37
CA GLY A 26 17.13 2.92 -4.90
C GLY A 26 15.65 3.26 -5.02
N LYS A 27 14.83 2.26 -5.35
CA LYS A 27 13.38 2.44 -5.55
C LYS A 27 12.71 2.88 -4.25
N LEU A 28 12.06 4.04 -4.24
CA LEU A 28 11.31 4.51 -3.08
C LEU A 28 9.96 3.80 -2.99
N ILE A 29 9.69 3.16 -1.84
CA ILE A 29 8.42 2.51 -1.51
C ILE A 29 7.72 3.31 -0.40
N LEU A 30 6.50 3.78 -0.64
CA LEU A 30 5.63 4.34 0.39
C LEU A 30 4.85 3.20 1.05
N ALA A 31 5.02 3.03 2.36
CA ALA A 31 4.54 1.88 3.11
C ALA A 31 3.47 2.25 4.15
N PHE A 32 2.39 1.47 4.17
CA PHE A 32 1.24 1.64 5.08
C PHE A 32 1.17 0.46 6.06
N PRO A 33 1.07 0.73 7.37
CA PRO A 33 0.95 -0.30 8.39
C PRO A 33 -0.44 -0.94 8.38
N THR A 34 -0.68 -1.84 9.33
CA THR A 34 -1.99 -2.44 9.57
C THR A 34 -3.03 -1.41 10.02
N GLU A 35 -4.28 -1.83 10.15
CA GLU A 35 -5.38 -1.02 10.70
C GLU A 35 -5.00 -0.28 11.99
N ASN A 36 -5.18 1.05 12.01
CA ASN A 36 -4.77 1.95 13.11
C ASN A 36 -3.28 1.89 13.48
N GLY A 37 -2.46 1.28 12.64
CA GLY A 37 -1.02 1.19 12.84
C GLY A 37 -0.34 2.53 12.67
N ARG A 38 0.81 2.67 13.31
CA ARG A 38 1.68 3.84 13.19
C ARG A 38 2.85 3.56 12.27
N TYR A 39 3.47 4.59 11.71
CA TYR A 39 4.64 4.46 10.82
C TYR A 39 5.78 3.63 11.44
N TYR A 40 5.94 3.67 12.76
CA TYR A 40 6.96 2.88 13.47
C TYR A 40 6.58 1.41 13.67
N ASP A 41 5.33 0.99 13.45
CA ASP A 41 4.91 -0.40 13.62
C ASP A 41 5.55 -1.32 12.58
N LEU A 42 5.77 -0.82 11.36
CA LEU A 42 6.51 -1.57 10.33
C LEU A 42 7.94 -1.92 10.81
N GLU A 43 8.59 -1.05 11.58
CA GLU A 43 9.89 -1.34 12.19
C GLU A 43 9.75 -2.24 13.41
N ASN A 44 8.87 -1.89 14.36
CA ASN A 44 8.67 -2.62 15.61
C ASN A 44 8.29 -4.09 15.38
N PHE A 45 7.55 -4.37 14.31
CA PHE A 45 7.13 -5.73 13.95
C PHE A 45 8.01 -6.38 12.88
N GLY A 46 9.09 -5.71 12.45
CA GLY A 46 10.19 -6.31 11.70
C GLY A 46 10.03 -6.33 10.17
N ILE A 47 9.09 -5.58 9.60
CA ILE A 47 9.01 -5.37 8.14
C ILE A 47 10.23 -4.59 7.65
N ILE A 48 10.64 -3.55 8.36
CA ILE A 48 11.88 -2.84 8.01
C ILE A 48 13.11 -3.75 8.21
N GLY A 49 13.08 -4.62 9.23
CA GLY A 49 14.14 -5.58 9.49
C GLY A 49 14.37 -6.55 8.33
N VAL A 50 13.32 -7.07 7.69
CA VAL A 50 13.48 -7.94 6.50
C VAL A 50 13.91 -7.18 5.25
N ALA A 51 13.67 -5.86 5.20
CA ALA A 51 14.12 -5.01 4.10
C ALA A 51 15.56 -4.49 4.28
N GLN A 52 16.20 -4.76 5.43
CA GLN A 52 17.45 -4.14 5.85
C GLN A 52 18.57 -4.28 4.82
N GLU A 53 18.78 -5.48 4.31
CA GLU A 53 19.87 -5.78 3.36
C GLU A 53 19.69 -5.04 2.04
N TYR A 54 18.46 -5.04 1.50
CA TYR A 54 18.11 -4.30 0.29
C TYR A 54 18.26 -2.78 0.46
N ILE A 55 17.95 -2.26 1.65
CA ILE A 55 18.15 -0.85 2.00
C ILE A 55 19.63 -0.51 2.08
N ASP A 56 20.43 -1.35 2.75
CA ASP A 56 21.86 -1.11 2.93
C ASP A 56 22.65 -1.26 1.62
N GLU A 57 22.22 -2.13 0.71
CA GLU A 57 22.74 -2.21 -0.66
C GLU A 57 22.26 -1.08 -1.58
N GLY A 58 21.36 -0.22 -1.10
CA GLY A 58 20.82 0.91 -1.87
C GLY A 58 19.91 0.49 -3.01
N LYS A 59 19.31 -0.71 -2.94
CA LYS A 59 18.34 -1.24 -3.92
C LYS A 59 16.97 -0.59 -3.76
N LEU A 60 16.57 -0.33 -2.52
CA LEU A 60 15.28 0.30 -2.21
C LEU A 60 15.38 1.23 -0.99
N GLN A 61 14.38 2.09 -0.88
CA GLN A 61 14.13 2.96 0.26
C GLN A 61 12.68 2.74 0.71
N ILE A 62 12.40 2.92 2.00
CA ILE A 62 11.03 2.82 2.52
C ILE A 62 10.66 4.11 3.24
N ALA A 63 9.56 4.75 2.85
CA ALA A 63 8.91 5.80 3.61
C ALA A 63 7.66 5.22 4.29
N ALA A 64 7.67 5.10 5.61
CA ALA A 64 6.55 4.61 6.39
C ALA A 64 5.67 5.78 6.87
N ILE A 65 4.35 5.69 6.68
CA ILE A 65 3.38 6.74 7.05
C ILE A 65 2.20 6.19 7.85
N ASP A 66 1.59 7.05 8.66
CA ASP A 66 0.32 6.76 9.35
C ASP A 66 -0.86 6.74 8.38
N SER A 67 -1.91 5.96 8.68
CA SER A 67 -3.14 5.82 7.87
C SER A 67 -4.34 6.63 8.38
N CYS A 68 -4.29 7.15 9.61
CA CYS A 68 -5.38 7.92 10.26
C CYS A 68 -6.74 7.18 10.29
N ASP A 69 -6.74 5.85 10.35
CA ASP A 69 -7.95 5.03 10.18
C ASP A 69 -9.07 5.33 11.19
N SER A 70 -8.69 5.63 12.43
CA SER A 70 -9.59 6.01 13.53
C SER A 70 -10.39 7.28 13.26
N GLU A 71 -9.90 8.14 12.36
CA GLU A 71 -10.59 9.36 11.96
C GLU A 71 -11.49 9.16 10.76
N ASN A 72 -11.21 8.14 9.93
CA ASN A 72 -11.93 7.82 8.70
C ASN A 72 -12.75 6.52 8.81
N TRP A 73 -12.37 5.42 8.16
CA TRP A 73 -13.16 4.20 8.01
C TRP A 73 -13.57 3.57 9.35
N LEU A 74 -12.71 3.65 10.37
CA LEU A 74 -12.99 3.09 11.70
C LEU A 74 -13.78 4.04 12.59
N ASN A 75 -14.09 5.26 12.14
CA ASN A 75 -14.89 6.20 12.90
C ASN A 75 -16.39 5.89 12.77
N HIS A 76 -16.83 4.82 13.42
CA HIS A 76 -18.24 4.40 13.39
C HIS A 76 -19.21 5.37 14.08
N ALA A 77 -18.71 6.45 14.71
CA ALA A 77 -19.53 7.49 15.31
C ALA A 77 -20.09 8.50 14.29
N ILE A 78 -19.56 8.52 13.07
CA ILE A 78 -19.97 9.45 12.00
C ILE A 78 -20.51 8.70 10.77
N HIS A 79 -21.28 9.42 9.96
CA HIS A 79 -21.92 8.86 8.77
C HIS A 79 -20.87 8.34 7.76
N PRO A 80 -21.12 7.24 7.01
CA PRO A 80 -20.19 6.73 6.00
C PRO A 80 -19.70 7.78 4.98
N GLU A 81 -20.58 8.70 4.56
CA GLU A 81 -20.20 9.84 3.70
C GLU A 81 -19.08 10.68 4.32
N GLU A 82 -19.22 11.05 5.60
CA GLU A 82 -18.23 11.86 6.30
C GLU A 82 -16.90 11.11 6.47
N ARG A 83 -16.96 9.79 6.72
CA ARG A 83 -15.75 8.95 6.73
C ARG A 83 -15.03 8.94 5.39
N ALA A 84 -15.79 8.84 4.30
CA ALA A 84 -15.24 8.87 2.96
C ALA A 84 -14.62 10.23 2.62
N GLN A 85 -15.26 11.33 3.03
CA GLN A 85 -14.70 12.68 2.90
C GLN A 85 -13.38 12.85 3.68
N ARG A 86 -13.32 12.32 4.91
CA ARG A 86 -12.08 12.32 5.71
C ARG A 86 -10.99 11.47 5.09
N TYR A 87 -11.34 10.32 4.51
CA TYR A 87 -10.40 9.52 3.76
C TYR A 87 -9.90 10.23 2.50
N ASP A 88 -10.75 10.96 1.79
CA ASP A 88 -10.31 11.78 0.64
C ASP A 88 -9.37 12.91 1.07
N ASN A 89 -9.55 13.50 2.26
CA ASN A 89 -8.57 14.43 2.82
C ASN A 89 -7.24 13.74 3.13
N TYR A 90 -7.26 12.51 3.63
CA TYR A 90 -6.06 11.69 3.81
C TYR A 90 -5.35 11.40 2.48
N VAL A 91 -6.10 11.02 1.45
CA VAL A 91 -5.54 10.84 0.09
C VAL A 91 -4.91 12.14 -0.43
N ARG A 92 -5.57 13.30 -0.22
CA ARG A 92 -5.00 14.60 -0.61
C ARG A 92 -3.74 14.93 0.17
N TYR A 93 -3.66 14.60 1.46
CA TYR A 93 -2.44 14.69 2.25
C TYR A 93 -1.31 13.86 1.62
N VAL A 94 -1.56 12.59 1.31
CA VAL A 94 -0.53 11.71 0.72
C VAL A 94 -0.06 12.26 -0.63
N ILE A 95 -0.98 12.60 -1.53
CA ILE A 95 -0.64 12.98 -2.92
C ILE A 95 -0.11 14.42 -3.03
N SER A 96 -0.61 15.35 -2.21
CA SER A 96 -0.28 16.77 -2.34
C SER A 96 0.76 17.26 -1.33
N GLU A 97 1.04 16.50 -0.28
CA GLU A 97 2.05 16.84 0.73
C GLU A 97 3.16 15.79 0.77
N VAL A 98 2.84 14.51 1.01
CA VAL A 98 3.84 13.44 1.20
C VAL A 98 4.64 13.17 -0.07
N VAL A 99 3.96 12.92 -1.21
CA VAL A 99 4.63 12.59 -2.48
C VAL A 99 5.58 13.72 -2.94
N PRO A 100 5.18 15.01 -2.97
CA PRO A 100 6.11 16.10 -3.30
C PRO A 100 7.26 16.25 -2.29
N PHE A 101 6.98 16.05 -0.99
CA PHE A 101 8.01 16.07 0.04
C PHE A 101 9.07 14.99 -0.20
N LEU A 102 8.65 13.74 -0.39
CA LEU A 102 9.54 12.61 -0.64
C LEU A 102 10.31 12.77 -1.95
N ARG A 103 9.67 13.25 -3.02
CA ARG A 103 10.34 13.55 -4.30
C ARG A 103 11.52 14.50 -4.10
N LYS A 104 11.35 15.53 -3.26
CA LYS A 104 12.40 16.48 -2.94
C LYS A 104 13.46 15.90 -2.01
N GLU A 105 13.04 15.28 -0.90
CA GLU A 105 13.94 14.79 0.15
C GLU A 105 14.85 13.66 -0.35
N GLN A 106 14.28 12.72 -1.11
CA GLN A 106 15.01 11.58 -1.68
C GLN A 106 15.51 11.85 -3.11
N SER A 107 15.47 13.10 -3.58
CA SER A 107 16.03 13.54 -4.87
C SER A 107 15.55 12.75 -6.10
N LEU A 108 14.27 12.34 -6.12
CA LEU A 108 13.69 11.60 -7.24
C LEU A 108 13.56 12.49 -8.48
N GLN A 109 13.74 11.92 -9.67
CA GLN A 109 13.54 12.64 -10.95
C GLN A 109 12.06 13.01 -11.13
N PRO A 110 11.69 14.08 -11.87
CA PRO A 110 10.30 14.53 -11.96
C PRO A 110 9.26 13.47 -12.37
N ASP A 111 9.64 12.55 -13.25
CA ASP A 111 8.84 11.47 -13.81
C ASP A 111 9.07 10.11 -13.14
N GLU A 112 9.96 10.06 -12.14
CA GLU A 112 10.24 8.83 -11.40
C GLU A 112 9.04 8.44 -10.54
N THR A 113 8.56 7.23 -10.75
CA THR A 113 7.45 6.59 -10.02
C THR A 113 7.94 5.99 -8.70
N MET A 114 7.05 5.89 -7.72
CA MET A 114 7.30 5.22 -6.45
C MET A 114 6.61 3.84 -6.42
N GLY A 115 7.01 2.97 -5.52
CA GLY A 115 6.23 1.78 -5.20
C GLY A 115 5.36 1.99 -3.96
N LEU A 116 4.40 1.10 -3.76
CA LEU A 116 3.49 1.07 -2.62
C LEU A 116 3.59 -0.29 -1.92
N LEU A 117 3.63 -0.29 -0.60
CA LEU A 117 3.55 -1.48 0.23
C LEU A 117 2.45 -1.28 1.27
N GLY A 118 1.59 -2.27 1.45
CA GLY A 118 0.54 -2.20 2.46
C GLY A 118 0.21 -3.54 3.08
N ILE A 119 -0.08 -3.54 4.38
CA ILE A 119 -0.42 -4.74 5.14
C ILE A 119 -1.82 -4.60 5.74
N SER A 120 -2.67 -5.62 5.60
CA SER A 120 -4.05 -5.57 6.11
C SER A 120 -4.84 -4.35 5.57
N LEU A 121 -5.34 -3.45 6.41
CA LEU A 121 -5.99 -2.22 5.93
C LEU A 121 -5.02 -1.31 5.16
N GLY A 122 -3.73 -1.33 5.50
CA GLY A 122 -2.65 -0.74 4.69
C GLY A 122 -2.61 -1.28 3.27
N GLY A 123 -2.90 -2.57 3.08
CA GLY A 123 -2.97 -3.21 1.77
C GLY A 123 -4.09 -2.64 0.90
N TYR A 124 -5.19 -2.20 1.52
CA TYR A 124 -6.24 -1.43 0.86
C TYR A 124 -5.78 -0.02 0.50
N HIS A 125 -5.13 0.71 1.41
CA HIS A 125 -4.62 2.06 1.12
C HIS A 125 -3.67 2.06 -0.07
N ALA A 126 -2.72 1.11 -0.08
CA ALA A 126 -1.76 0.93 -1.16
C ALA A 126 -2.46 0.68 -2.50
N LEU A 127 -3.40 -0.29 -2.56
CA LEU A 127 -4.12 -0.59 -3.81
C LEU A 127 -5.04 0.55 -4.26
N ASN A 128 -5.75 1.19 -3.35
CA ASN A 128 -6.65 2.29 -3.71
C ASN A 128 -5.86 3.50 -4.23
N LEU A 129 -4.73 3.85 -3.62
CA LEU A 129 -3.84 4.90 -4.14
C LEU A 129 -3.22 4.51 -5.48
N PHE A 130 -2.76 3.27 -5.63
CA PHE A 130 -2.21 2.77 -6.89
C PHE A 130 -3.21 2.95 -8.05
N PHE A 131 -4.44 2.48 -7.88
CA PHE A 131 -5.45 2.56 -8.93
C PHE A 131 -5.97 4.00 -9.16
N ARG A 132 -6.02 4.84 -8.13
CA ARG A 132 -6.44 6.25 -8.30
C ARG A 132 -5.35 7.13 -8.94
N PHE A 133 -4.07 6.81 -8.73
CA PHE A 133 -2.94 7.64 -9.16
C PHE A 133 -1.84 6.84 -9.86
N PRO A 134 -2.14 6.13 -10.97
CA PRO A 134 -1.18 5.23 -11.61
C PRO A 134 -0.05 5.94 -12.35
N ASP A 135 -0.08 7.26 -12.48
CA ASP A 135 1.05 8.06 -12.97
C ASP A 135 2.13 8.28 -11.89
N LEU A 136 1.80 8.06 -10.61
CA LEU A 136 2.72 8.25 -9.48
C LEU A 136 3.35 6.94 -9.02
N PHE A 137 2.68 5.81 -9.27
CA PHE A 137 3.05 4.52 -8.74
C PHE A 137 3.06 3.45 -9.82
N ASP A 138 4.15 2.69 -9.92
CA ASP A 138 4.35 1.62 -10.89
C ASP A 138 4.51 0.23 -10.24
N LEU A 139 4.54 0.17 -8.91
CA LEU A 139 4.63 -1.04 -8.12
C LEU A 139 3.65 -0.94 -6.95
N VAL A 140 2.87 -1.98 -6.71
CA VAL A 140 2.08 -2.15 -5.49
C VAL A 140 2.22 -3.57 -4.96
N LEU A 141 2.53 -3.69 -3.67
CA LEU A 141 2.56 -4.93 -2.91
C LEU A 141 1.53 -4.86 -1.78
N SER A 142 0.45 -5.63 -1.90
CA SER A 142 -0.60 -5.73 -0.89
C SER A 142 -0.52 -7.08 -0.19
N LEU A 143 -0.21 -7.09 1.12
CA LEU A 143 -0.11 -8.27 1.96
C LEU A 143 -1.36 -8.39 2.83
N SER A 144 -2.13 -9.46 2.64
CA SER A 144 -3.39 -9.75 3.32
C SER A 144 -4.35 -8.56 3.33
N GLY A 145 -4.48 -7.89 2.19
CA GLY A 145 -5.22 -6.62 2.07
C GLY A 145 -6.71 -6.75 2.40
N LYS A 146 -7.24 -5.87 3.25
CA LYS A 146 -8.69 -5.76 3.53
C LYS A 146 -9.39 -4.96 2.41
N LEU A 147 -9.67 -5.58 1.26
CA LEU A 147 -10.01 -4.85 0.02
C LEU A 147 -11.45 -4.33 -0.06
N ARG A 148 -12.32 -4.75 0.86
CA ARG A 148 -13.73 -4.33 0.93
C ARG A 148 -13.97 -3.27 1.99
N LEU A 149 -14.68 -2.23 1.59
CA LEU A 149 -15.12 -1.16 2.49
C LEU A 149 -16.44 -1.49 3.18
N GLU A 150 -17.20 -2.47 2.70
CA GLU A 150 -18.51 -2.88 3.20
C GLU A 150 -18.50 -3.20 4.70
N GLN A 151 -17.40 -3.75 5.21
CA GLN A 151 -17.20 -3.99 6.65
C GLN A 151 -17.21 -2.70 7.49
N TYR A 152 -16.86 -1.57 6.88
CA TYR A 152 -16.82 -0.25 7.51
C TYR A 152 -18.11 0.53 7.25
N ILE A 153 -18.62 0.51 6.02
CA ILE A 153 -19.72 1.39 5.58
C ILE A 153 -21.11 0.75 5.59
N GLY A 154 -21.21 -0.58 5.74
CA GLY A 154 -22.47 -1.30 5.57
C GLY A 154 -22.89 -1.38 4.10
N ASP A 155 -24.17 -1.11 3.82
CA ASP A 155 -24.76 -1.07 2.47
C ASP A 155 -24.70 0.32 1.81
N TYR A 156 -24.13 1.32 2.50
CA TYR A 156 -24.02 2.67 1.99
C TYR A 156 -23.02 2.78 0.83
N MET A 157 -23.39 3.48 -0.25
CA MET A 157 -22.55 3.70 -1.42
C MET A 157 -22.92 5.01 -2.13
N ASP A 158 -22.20 6.09 -1.83
CA ASP A 158 -22.24 7.32 -2.61
C ASP A 158 -21.04 7.41 -3.57
N GLU A 159 -20.93 8.54 -4.29
CA GLU A 159 -19.85 8.76 -5.26
C GLU A 159 -18.46 8.76 -4.59
N THR A 160 -18.31 9.38 -3.42
CA THR A 160 -17.04 9.47 -2.70
C THR A 160 -16.57 8.10 -2.19
N VAL A 161 -17.49 7.31 -1.63
CA VAL A 161 -17.25 5.92 -1.27
C VAL A 161 -16.90 5.09 -2.50
N TYR A 162 -17.68 5.23 -3.57
CA TYR A 162 -17.50 4.46 -4.79
C TYR A 162 -16.10 4.62 -5.36
N TYR A 163 -15.58 5.85 -5.48
CA TYR A 163 -14.22 6.10 -5.98
C TYR A 163 -13.09 5.73 -4.99
N ASN A 164 -13.45 5.35 -3.77
CA ASN A 164 -12.53 4.78 -2.80
C ASN A 164 -12.67 3.27 -2.64
N ALA A 165 -13.61 2.64 -3.34
CA ALA A 165 -13.85 1.20 -3.28
C ALA A 165 -13.34 0.53 -4.58
N PRO A 166 -12.05 0.15 -4.68
CA PRO A 166 -11.47 -0.38 -5.93
C PRO A 166 -12.21 -1.60 -6.47
N MET A 167 -12.71 -2.47 -5.59
CA MET A 167 -13.52 -3.64 -5.97
C MET A 167 -14.83 -3.27 -6.69
N HIS A 168 -15.31 -2.03 -6.52
CA HIS A 168 -16.50 -1.49 -7.18
C HIS A 168 -16.12 -0.71 -8.43
N TYR A 169 -15.32 0.35 -8.31
CA TYR A 169 -15.07 1.23 -9.45
C TYR A 169 -14.27 0.57 -10.57
N LEU A 170 -13.39 -0.38 -10.23
CA LEU A 170 -12.67 -1.12 -11.26
C LEU A 170 -13.66 -1.90 -12.13
N LYS A 171 -14.78 -2.44 -11.62
CA LYS A 171 -15.77 -3.18 -12.46
C LYS A 171 -16.19 -2.37 -13.68
N ASN A 172 -16.41 -1.07 -13.49
CA ASN A 172 -16.90 -0.16 -14.53
C ASN A 172 -15.79 0.64 -15.22
N LEU A 173 -14.53 0.57 -14.76
CA LEU A 173 -13.43 1.30 -15.38
C LEU A 173 -13.12 0.76 -16.78
N THR A 174 -13.28 1.61 -17.79
CA THR A 174 -12.96 1.32 -19.20
C THR A 174 -11.99 2.33 -19.82
N ASP A 175 -11.54 3.33 -19.07
CA ASP A 175 -10.60 4.33 -19.57
C ASP A 175 -9.23 3.69 -19.80
N GLU A 176 -8.85 3.55 -21.07
CA GLU A 176 -7.59 2.92 -21.47
C GLU A 176 -6.36 3.69 -20.96
N LYS A 177 -6.45 4.99 -20.64
CA LYS A 177 -5.31 5.72 -20.06
C LYS A 177 -4.89 5.14 -18.71
N TYR A 178 -5.86 4.80 -17.86
CA TYR A 178 -5.59 4.14 -16.59
C TYR A 178 -5.17 2.69 -16.81
N LEU A 179 -5.87 1.96 -17.70
CA LEU A 179 -5.58 0.55 -17.93
C LEU A 179 -4.19 0.32 -18.53
N ASP A 180 -3.73 1.19 -19.42
CA ASP A 180 -2.37 1.14 -19.99
C ASP A 180 -1.32 1.29 -18.89
N LYS A 181 -1.50 2.24 -17.97
CA LYS A 181 -0.62 2.39 -16.81
C LYS A 181 -0.60 1.16 -15.92
N TYR A 182 -1.76 0.55 -15.66
CA TYR A 182 -1.80 -0.69 -14.89
C TYR A 182 -1.10 -1.86 -15.60
N ARG A 183 -1.14 -1.92 -16.94
CA ARG A 183 -0.47 -2.95 -17.74
C ARG A 183 1.05 -2.78 -17.77
N GLU A 184 1.53 -1.55 -17.61
CA GLU A 184 2.96 -1.21 -17.51
C GLU A 184 3.51 -1.44 -16.09
N SER A 185 2.64 -1.61 -15.10
CA SER A 185 3.00 -1.67 -13.68
C SER A 185 3.12 -3.11 -13.14
N GLN A 186 3.79 -3.26 -11.99
CA GLN A 186 3.79 -4.47 -11.17
C GLN A 186 2.72 -4.39 -10.08
N ILE A 187 1.71 -5.24 -10.17
CA ILE A 187 0.64 -5.36 -9.18
C ILE A 187 0.78 -6.72 -8.49
N ILE A 188 1.11 -6.73 -7.21
CA ILE A 188 1.30 -7.93 -6.40
C ILE A 188 0.28 -7.93 -5.27
N ILE A 189 -0.47 -9.02 -5.18
CA ILE A 189 -1.49 -9.26 -4.16
C ILE A 189 -1.18 -10.62 -3.53
N CYS A 190 -0.94 -10.61 -2.23
CA CYS A 190 -0.65 -11.82 -1.47
C CYS A 190 -1.62 -11.95 -0.31
N ALA A 191 -2.05 -13.17 -0.02
CA ALA A 191 -2.86 -13.51 1.15
C ALA A 191 -2.50 -14.90 1.65
N GLY A 192 -2.72 -15.15 2.93
CA GLY A 192 -2.64 -16.50 3.52
C GLY A 192 -3.94 -17.27 3.31
N GLN A 193 -4.03 -18.45 3.91
CA GLN A 193 -5.30 -19.21 4.02
C GLN A 193 -5.56 -19.71 5.44
N GLY A 194 -4.75 -19.27 6.41
CA GLY A 194 -4.89 -19.60 7.82
C GLY A 194 -5.95 -18.77 8.51
N LYS A 195 -5.79 -18.59 9.83
CA LYS A 195 -6.74 -17.86 10.67
C LYS A 195 -6.89 -16.42 10.19
N TRP A 196 -8.16 -16.02 10.05
CA TRP A 196 -8.60 -14.67 9.69
C TRP A 196 -8.18 -14.21 8.28
N GLU A 197 -7.69 -15.11 7.41
CA GLU A 197 -7.29 -14.81 6.03
C GLU A 197 -8.38 -15.14 4.98
N GLU A 198 -9.46 -15.83 5.36
CA GLU A 198 -10.44 -16.34 4.40
C GLU A 198 -11.02 -15.24 3.49
N GLU A 199 -11.46 -14.13 4.07
CA GLU A 199 -11.99 -12.98 3.31
C GLU A 199 -10.90 -12.32 2.44
N MET A 200 -9.67 -12.23 2.97
CA MET A 200 -8.52 -11.61 2.29
C MET A 200 -8.12 -12.40 1.05
N ALA A 201 -8.05 -13.72 1.15
CA ALA A 201 -7.77 -14.61 0.04
C ALA A 201 -8.87 -14.56 -1.04
N GLN A 202 -10.14 -14.56 -0.62
CA GLN A 202 -11.28 -14.44 -1.54
C GLN A 202 -11.25 -13.11 -2.30
N ASP A 203 -11.01 -12.01 -1.60
CA ASP A 203 -10.94 -10.67 -2.19
C ASP A 203 -9.74 -10.52 -3.13
N ALA A 204 -8.59 -11.08 -2.76
CA ALA A 204 -7.40 -11.10 -3.62
C ALA A 204 -7.66 -11.85 -4.93
N MET A 205 -8.33 -13.01 -4.87
CA MET A 205 -8.74 -13.78 -6.05
C MET A 205 -9.75 -13.01 -6.91
N GLU A 206 -10.77 -12.37 -6.32
CA GLU A 206 -11.75 -11.57 -7.07
C GLU A 206 -11.07 -10.38 -7.77
N LEU A 207 -10.17 -9.66 -7.08
CA LEU A 207 -9.42 -8.56 -7.67
C LEU A 207 -8.56 -9.04 -8.84
N GLN A 208 -7.84 -10.15 -8.70
CA GLN A 208 -7.06 -10.73 -9.80
C GLN A 208 -7.95 -11.07 -11.00
N MET A 209 -9.12 -11.67 -10.78
CA MET A 209 -10.07 -11.97 -11.86
C MET A 209 -10.56 -10.70 -12.54
N LEU A 210 -10.81 -9.63 -11.79
CA LEU A 210 -11.24 -8.34 -12.32
C LEU A 210 -10.16 -7.68 -13.19
N LEU A 211 -8.91 -7.67 -12.72
CA LEU A 211 -7.75 -7.16 -13.47
C LEU A 211 -7.53 -7.98 -14.76
N ARG A 212 -7.61 -9.31 -14.66
CA ARG A 212 -7.46 -10.21 -15.82
C ARG A 212 -8.51 -9.96 -16.89
N LYS A 213 -9.77 -9.71 -16.53
CA LYS A 213 -10.85 -9.34 -17.49
C LYS A 213 -10.53 -8.07 -18.27
N LYS A 214 -9.69 -7.19 -17.71
CA LYS A 214 -9.24 -5.93 -18.32
C LYS A 214 -7.87 -6.03 -19.00
N LYS A 215 -7.34 -7.25 -19.12
CA LYS A 215 -6.01 -7.55 -19.65
C LYS A 215 -4.88 -6.88 -18.85
N VAL A 216 -5.12 -6.61 -17.57
CA VAL A 216 -4.10 -6.14 -16.63
C VAL A 216 -3.50 -7.36 -15.95
N ARG A 217 -2.18 -7.51 -16.05
CA ARG A 217 -1.45 -8.59 -15.37
C ARG A 217 -1.27 -8.23 -13.90
N SER A 218 -1.49 -9.20 -13.02
CA SER A 218 -1.16 -9.11 -11.61
C SER A 218 -0.54 -10.43 -11.16
N TRP A 219 0.36 -10.34 -10.18
CA TRP A 219 0.87 -11.49 -9.44
C TRP A 219 -0.03 -11.70 -8.23
N LEU A 220 -0.86 -12.73 -8.30
CA LEU A 220 -1.58 -13.24 -7.14
C LEU A 220 -0.79 -14.39 -6.55
N ASP A 221 -0.50 -14.32 -5.25
CA ASP A 221 0.13 -15.42 -4.52
C ASP A 221 -0.72 -15.75 -3.29
N ILE A 222 -1.16 -17.00 -3.19
CA ILE A 222 -2.02 -17.47 -2.09
C ILE A 222 -1.26 -18.52 -1.33
N TRP A 223 -0.84 -18.16 -0.12
CA TRP A 223 -0.01 -19.00 0.73
C TRP A 223 -0.85 -20.04 1.49
N GLY A 224 -0.18 -21.02 2.10
CA GLY A 224 -0.82 -22.20 2.69
C GLY A 224 -1.82 -21.93 3.81
N TYR A 225 -2.57 -22.97 4.19
CA TYR A 225 -3.52 -22.94 5.31
C TYR A 225 -2.86 -22.76 6.70
N ASP A 226 -1.54 -22.80 6.76
CA ASP A 226 -0.72 -22.50 7.95
C ASP A 226 -0.37 -21.01 8.08
N VAL A 227 -0.71 -20.20 7.07
CA VAL A 227 -0.37 -18.78 6.97
C VAL A 227 -1.51 -17.93 7.48
N ASP A 228 -1.41 -17.53 8.74
CA ASP A 228 -2.40 -16.72 9.49
C ASP A 228 -2.25 -15.22 9.21
N HIS A 229 -3.29 -14.44 9.51
CA HIS A 229 -3.31 -12.97 9.42
C HIS A 229 -2.47 -12.30 10.52
N ASP A 230 -1.15 -12.48 10.46
CA ASP A 230 -0.22 -12.01 11.49
C ASP A 230 1.14 -11.50 10.96
N TRP A 231 1.84 -10.76 11.83
CA TRP A 231 3.15 -10.16 11.53
C TRP A 231 4.25 -11.16 11.20
N LYS A 232 4.21 -12.38 11.74
CA LYS A 232 5.23 -13.39 11.40
C LYS A 232 5.10 -13.74 9.92
N TRP A 233 3.89 -13.94 9.44
CA TRP A 233 3.64 -14.27 8.04
C TRP A 233 3.85 -13.10 7.10
N TRP A 234 3.45 -11.88 7.48
CA TRP A 234 3.73 -10.70 6.67
C TRP A 234 5.22 -10.42 6.52
N ARG A 235 6.04 -10.70 7.53
CA ARG A 235 7.51 -10.63 7.39
C ARG A 235 8.01 -11.62 6.34
N ASN A 236 7.61 -12.88 6.41
CA ASN A 236 8.02 -13.91 5.45
C ASN A 236 7.56 -13.57 4.03
N GLN A 237 6.32 -13.10 3.86
CA GLN A 237 5.79 -12.67 2.57
C GLN A 237 6.57 -11.46 2.03
N CYS A 238 6.82 -10.46 2.87
CA CYS A 238 7.56 -9.27 2.48
C CYS A 238 8.99 -9.64 2.04
N GLU A 239 9.71 -10.43 2.84
CA GLU A 239 11.05 -10.94 2.51
C GLU A 239 11.06 -11.66 1.14
N TYR A 240 10.11 -12.58 0.94
CA TYR A 240 9.96 -13.30 -0.33
C TYR A 240 9.79 -12.34 -1.52
N PHE A 241 8.87 -11.38 -1.44
CA PHE A 241 8.65 -10.48 -2.59
C PHE A 241 9.81 -9.50 -2.80
N LEU A 242 10.47 -9.05 -1.74
CA LEU A 242 11.65 -8.19 -1.86
C LEU A 242 12.77 -8.92 -2.60
N GLU A 243 13.01 -10.20 -2.33
CA GLU A 243 13.99 -11.03 -3.04
C GLU A 243 13.71 -11.08 -4.55
N GLN A 244 12.43 -11.20 -4.92
CA GLN A 244 12.00 -11.33 -6.31
C GLN A 244 12.01 -9.99 -7.06
N LEU A 245 11.75 -8.88 -6.34
CA LEU A 245 11.68 -7.54 -6.91
C LEU A 245 13.05 -6.86 -6.99
N PHE A 246 13.90 -7.10 -5.99
CA PHE A 246 15.17 -6.42 -5.79
C PHE A 246 16.29 -7.45 -5.57
N PRO A 247 16.57 -8.32 -6.54
CA PRO A 247 17.56 -9.37 -6.37
C PRO A 247 18.91 -8.76 -5.96
N LEU A 248 19.44 -9.29 -4.87
CA LEU A 248 20.79 -9.00 -4.40
C LEU A 248 21.76 -9.61 -5.41
N ASN A 249 22.90 -8.95 -5.63
CA ASN A 249 23.90 -9.52 -6.50
C ASN A 249 24.53 -10.71 -5.77
N GLU A 250 24.68 -11.87 -6.43
CA GLU A 250 25.50 -12.93 -5.83
C GLU A 250 26.93 -12.37 -5.61
N PRO A 251 27.56 -12.63 -4.46
CA PRO A 251 28.96 -12.26 -4.28
C PRO A 251 29.77 -12.97 -5.37
N ASP A 252 30.53 -12.20 -6.14
CA ASP A 252 31.42 -12.72 -7.19
C ASP A 252 32.32 -13.84 -6.62
N GLY A 253 31.96 -15.10 -6.89
CA GLY A 253 32.78 -16.29 -6.65
C GLY A 253 32.70 -16.90 -5.24
N ALA A 254 32.00 -18.02 -5.13
CA ALA A 254 32.25 -19.08 -4.14
C ALA A 254 32.82 -20.32 -4.84
#